data_AF-A0A914VH20-F1
#
_entry.id   AF-A0A914VH20-F1
#
_cell.length_a   1.000
_cell.length_b   1.000
_cell.length_c   1.000
_cell.angle_alpha   90.00
_cell.angle_beta   90.00
_cell.angle_gamma   90.00
#
_symmetry.space_group_name_H-M   'P 1'
#
loop_
_entity.id
_entity.type
_entity.pdbx_description
1 polymer ?
#
loop_
_entity_poly.entity_id
_entity_poly.type
_entity_poly.pdbx_seq_one_letter_code
_entity_poly.pdbx_strand_id
1 'polypeptide(L)'
;MTLYLEQYLDSLQGLPGDLKTNLSLLRDLDGQCQAKLFDIDGKVKRFVKSWRNMTRESRKKKYDNIQREFSEAKDVSDKKISLASSTYEMVDKHIRRLDSDLARFEADIKRRLLGA
;
A
#
# COMPACT_ATOMS: atom_id res chain seq x y z
N MET A 1 -33.55 -14.26 -10.73
CA MET A 1 -33.14 -12.84 -10.60
C MET A 1 -32.45 -12.61 -9.25
N THR A 2 -32.93 -13.24 -8.17
CA THR A 2 -32.30 -13.26 -6.83
C THR A 2 -30.90 -13.89 -6.78
N LEU A 3 -30.67 -15.03 -7.45
CA LEU A 3 -29.37 -15.73 -7.41
C LEU A 3 -28.17 -14.92 -7.97
N TYR A 4 -28.41 -14.06 -8.97
CA TYR A 4 -27.35 -13.26 -9.60
C TYR A 4 -26.95 -12.04 -8.76
N LEU A 5 -27.93 -11.41 -8.11
CA LEU A 5 -27.69 -10.31 -7.17
C LEU A 5 -27.03 -10.81 -5.89
N GLU A 6 -27.39 -12.01 -5.43
CA GLU A 6 -26.73 -12.69 -4.30
C GLU A 6 -25.29 -13.07 -4.63
N GLN A 7 -24.99 -13.65 -5.80
CA GLN A 7 -23.60 -13.89 -6.22
C GLN A 7 -22.79 -12.60 -6.37
N TYR A 8 -23.42 -11.51 -6.79
CA TYR A 8 -22.81 -10.17 -6.86
C TYR A 8 -22.48 -9.63 -5.46
N LEU A 9 -23.44 -9.70 -4.53
CA LEU A 9 -23.26 -9.28 -3.14
C LEU A 9 -22.22 -10.13 -2.40
N ASP A 10 -22.23 -11.45 -2.57
CA ASP A 10 -21.24 -12.36 -2.00
C ASP A 10 -19.83 -12.08 -2.54
N SER A 11 -19.72 -11.71 -3.82
CA SER A 11 -18.42 -11.36 -4.41
C SER A 11 -17.83 -10.03 -3.92
N LEU A 12 -18.67 -9.15 -3.37
CA LEU A 12 -18.29 -7.84 -2.85
C LEU A 12 -18.20 -7.82 -1.32
N GLN A 13 -18.69 -8.82 -0.61
CA GLN A 13 -18.75 -8.83 0.86
C GLN A 13 -17.38 -8.73 1.55
N GLY A 14 -16.30 -9.19 0.91
CA GLY A 14 -14.93 -9.13 1.46
C GLY A 14 -14.18 -7.82 1.17
N LEU A 15 -14.44 -7.20 0.02
CA LEU A 15 -13.63 -6.09 -0.49
C LEU A 15 -13.57 -4.86 0.45
N PRO A 16 -14.69 -4.35 0.99
CA PRO A 16 -14.64 -3.20 1.90
C PRO A 16 -13.85 -3.50 3.18
N GLY A 17 -13.93 -4.75 3.68
CA GLY A 17 -13.20 -5.19 4.87
C GLY A 17 -11.70 -5.30 4.62
N ASP A 18 -11.32 -5.96 3.54
CA ASP A 18 -9.92 -6.12 3.12
C ASP A 18 -9.29 -4.76 2.79
N LEU A 19 -10.01 -3.90 2.05
CA LEU A 19 -9.54 -2.56 1.72
C LEU A 19 -9.35 -1.70 2.96
N LYS A 20 -10.30 -1.73 3.91
CA LYS A 20 -10.16 -0.99 5.18
C LYS A 20 -8.94 -1.46 5.97
N THR A 21 -8.72 -2.77 6.03
CA THR A 21 -7.58 -3.37 6.72
C THR A 21 -6.26 -2.95 6.05
N ASN A 22 -6.16 -3.08 4.74
CA ASN A 22 -4.98 -2.72 3.97
C ASN A 22 -4.66 -1.22 4.06
N LEU A 23 -5.67 -0.34 3.96
CA LEU A 23 -5.47 1.11 4.09
C LEU A 23 -5.07 1.51 5.51
N SER A 24 -5.58 0.82 6.54
CA SER A 24 -5.17 1.05 7.92
C SER A 24 -3.69 0.66 8.12
N LEU A 25 -3.32 -0.53 7.64
CA LEU A 25 -1.92 -0.98 7.67
C LEU A 25 -0.99 -0.07 6.85
N LEU A 26 -1.45 0.44 5.70
CA LEU A 26 -0.71 1.39 4.87
C LEU A 26 -0.44 2.69 5.62
N ARG A 27 -1.44 3.20 6.37
CA ARG A 27 -1.29 4.38 7.22
C ARG A 27 -0.30 4.13 8.37
N ASP A 28 -0.33 2.95 8.98
CA ASP A 28 0.61 2.60 10.04
C ASP A 28 2.06 2.50 9.51
N LEU A 29 2.24 1.89 8.34
CA LEU A 29 3.55 1.82 7.67
C LEU A 29 4.06 3.20 7.26
N ASP A 30 3.18 4.06 6.75
CA ASP A 30 3.51 5.44 6.41
C ASP A 30 3.96 6.24 7.64
N GLY A 31 3.21 6.15 8.75
CA GLY A 31 3.57 6.79 10.01
C GLY A 31 4.92 6.31 10.54
N GLN A 32 5.18 5.01 10.51
CA GLN A 32 6.48 4.43 10.91
C GLN A 32 7.63 4.92 10.01
N CYS A 33 7.42 4.99 8.70
CA CYS A 33 8.41 5.49 7.75
C CYS A 33 8.73 6.97 8.02
N GLN A 34 7.71 7.80 8.18
CA GLN A 34 7.88 9.23 8.46
C GLN A 34 8.60 9.47 9.79
N ALA A 35 8.25 8.74 10.85
CA ALA A 35 8.93 8.84 12.14
C ALA A 35 10.42 8.47 12.03
N LYS A 36 10.74 7.36 11.36
CA LYS A 36 12.14 6.96 11.12
C LYS A 36 12.91 8.02 10.32
N LEU A 37 12.32 8.55 9.25
CA LEU A 37 12.96 9.59 8.43
C LEU A 37 13.20 10.89 9.23
N PHE A 38 12.27 11.27 10.10
CA PHE A 38 12.43 12.41 10.99
C PHE A 38 13.59 12.23 11.98
N ASP A 39 13.70 11.05 12.59
CA ASP A 39 14.80 10.71 13.50
C ASP A 39 16.16 10.73 12.78
N ILE A 40 16.20 10.18 11.57
CA ILE A 40 17.39 10.15 10.71
C ILE A 40 17.80 11.58 10.35
N ASP A 41 16.88 12.42 9.90
CA ASP A 41 17.16 13.83 9.58
C ASP A 41 17.74 14.58 10.79
N GLY A 42 17.17 14.36 11.98
CA GLY A 42 17.72 14.88 13.23
C GLY A 42 19.16 14.42 13.50
N LYS A 43 19.46 13.13 13.27
CA LYS A 43 20.81 12.55 13.43
C LYS A 43 21.78 13.13 12.41
N VAL A 44 21.38 13.27 11.15
CA VAL A 44 22.18 13.86 10.07
C VAL A 44 22.51 15.32 10.40
N LYS A 45 21.53 16.12 10.81
CA LYS A 45 21.74 17.53 11.21
C LYS A 45 22.75 17.65 12.36
N ARG A 46 22.64 16.81 13.39
CA ARG A 46 23.62 16.78 14.49
C ARG A 46 25.00 16.33 14.03
N PHE A 47 25.06 15.36 13.12
CA PHE A 47 26.31 14.85 12.57
C PHE A 47 27.06 15.93 11.78
N VAL A 48 26.38 16.65 10.88
CA VAL A 48 26.95 17.75 10.10
C VAL A 48 27.44 18.88 11.03
N LYS A 49 26.64 19.27 12.03
CA LYS A 49 27.04 20.31 13.01
C LYS A 49 28.28 19.93 13.82
N SER A 50 28.41 18.66 14.20
CA SER A 50 29.54 18.17 15.02
C SER A 50 30.73 17.67 14.19
N TRP A 51 30.62 17.65 12.86
CA TRP A 51 31.61 17.03 11.97
C TRP A 51 33.04 17.49 12.23
N ARG A 52 33.27 18.82 12.24
CA ARG A 52 34.61 19.41 12.44
C ARG A 52 35.24 19.05 13.79
N ASN A 53 34.41 18.81 14.80
CA ASN A 53 34.85 18.55 16.18
C ASN A 53 34.95 17.03 16.49
N MET A 54 34.77 16.17 15.49
CA MET A 54 34.84 14.71 15.65
C MET A 54 36.12 14.12 15.06
N THR A 55 36.63 13.05 15.68
CA THR A 55 37.69 12.21 15.14
C THR A 55 37.23 11.43 13.92
N ARG A 56 38.18 10.95 13.10
CA ARG A 56 37.87 10.19 11.88
C ARG A 56 37.11 8.90 12.18
N GLU A 57 37.47 8.21 13.26
CA GLU A 57 36.84 6.95 13.70
C GLU A 57 35.40 7.21 14.15
N SER A 58 35.18 8.27 14.92
CA SER A 58 33.85 8.66 15.39
C SER A 58 32.95 9.08 14.23
N ARG A 59 33.50 9.77 13.22
CA ARG A 59 32.77 10.12 12.00
C ARG A 59 32.32 8.88 11.23
N LYS A 60 33.24 7.94 11.00
CA LYS A 60 32.93 6.69 10.32
C LYS A 60 31.83 5.92 11.06
N LYS A 61 31.96 5.75 12.37
CA LYS A 61 30.95 5.05 13.19
C LYS A 61 29.56 5.71 13.13
N LYS A 62 29.48 7.04 13.20
CA LYS A 62 28.18 7.74 13.07
C LYS A 62 27.61 7.63 11.67
N TYR A 63 28.45 7.72 10.64
CA TYR A 63 28.03 7.54 9.25
C TYR A 63 27.46 6.14 9.03
N ASP A 64 28.17 5.10 9.45
CA ASP A 64 27.73 3.70 9.31
C ASP A 64 26.40 3.46 10.05
N ASN A 65 26.22 4.07 11.23
CA ASN A 65 24.95 3.99 11.96
C ASN A 65 23.79 4.68 11.23
N ILE A 66 24.01 5.90 10.70
CA ILE A 66 23.01 6.62 9.91
C ILE A 66 22.64 5.82 8.64
N GLN A 67 23.63 5.24 7.97
CA GLN A 67 23.42 4.42 6.78
C GLN A 67 22.58 3.18 7.10
N ARG A 68 22.85 2.49 8.22
CA ARG A 68 22.05 1.35 8.65
C ARG A 68 20.59 1.74 8.90
N GLU A 69 20.37 2.85 9.62
CA GLU A 69 19.00 3.32 9.90
C GLU A 69 18.27 3.75 8.62
N PHE A 70 18.96 4.35 7.65
CA PHE A 70 18.40 4.62 6.32
C PHE A 70 18.00 3.33 5.60
N SER A 71 18.81 2.27 5.69
CA SER A 71 18.46 0.97 5.12
C SER A 71 17.18 0.42 5.75
N GLU A 72 17.05 0.49 7.08
CA GLU A 72 15.83 0.05 7.77
C GLU A 72 14.60 0.89 7.36
N ALA A 73 14.76 2.22 7.22
CA ALA A 73 13.68 3.09 6.76
C ALA A 73 13.27 2.76 5.32
N LYS A 74 14.23 2.41 4.47
CA LYS A 74 13.98 1.93 3.11
C LYS A 74 13.19 0.62 3.11
N ASP A 75 13.55 -0.35 3.96
CA ASP A 75 12.82 -1.63 4.03
C ASP A 75 11.35 -1.42 4.43
N VAL A 76 11.06 -0.48 5.33
CA VAL A 76 9.69 -0.10 5.68
C VAL A 76 8.97 0.56 4.49
N SER A 77 9.66 1.44 3.75
CA SER A 77 9.13 2.05 2.54
C SER A 77 8.81 1.02 1.45
N ASP A 78 9.68 0.02 1.25
CA ASP A 78 9.48 -1.03 0.26
C ASP A 78 8.26 -1.90 0.62
N LYS A 79 8.04 -2.18 1.92
CA LYS A 79 6.81 -2.85 2.41
C LYS A 79 5.56 -2.01 2.15
N LYS A 80 5.62 -0.70 2.38
CA LYS A 80 4.51 0.23 2.08
C LYS A 80 4.15 0.20 0.60
N ILE A 81 5.15 0.24 -0.29
CA ILE A 81 4.95 0.17 -1.75
C ILE A 81 4.31 -1.16 -2.13
N SER A 82 4.83 -2.29 -1.63
CA SER A 82 4.29 -3.62 -1.89
C SER A 82 2.83 -3.76 -1.48
N LEU A 83 2.48 -3.27 -0.28
CA LEU A 83 1.09 -3.28 0.21
C LEU A 83 0.18 -2.41 -0.67
N ALA A 84 0.64 -1.23 -1.07
CA ALA A 84 -0.14 -0.35 -1.96
C ALA A 84 -0.40 -1.01 -3.33
N SER A 85 0.62 -1.64 -3.92
CA SER A 85 0.49 -2.39 -5.17
C SER A 85 -0.51 -3.54 -5.06
N SER A 86 -0.38 -4.37 -4.01
CA SER A 86 -1.31 -5.49 -3.77
C SER A 86 -2.75 -5.01 -3.53
N THR A 87 -2.92 -3.90 -2.80
CA THR A 87 -4.23 -3.28 -2.57
C THR A 87 -4.84 -2.77 -3.88
N TYR A 88 -4.02 -2.18 -4.75
CA TYR A 88 -4.46 -1.73 -6.07
C TYR A 88 -4.88 -2.91 -6.96
N GLU A 89 -4.08 -3.97 -7.02
CA GLU A 89 -4.40 -5.18 -7.78
C GLU A 89 -5.69 -5.85 -7.31
N MET A 90 -5.92 -5.89 -6.00
CA MET A 90 -7.18 -6.37 -5.43
C MET A 90 -8.36 -5.57 -5.96
N VAL A 91 -8.29 -4.23 -5.90
CA VAL A 91 -9.36 -3.36 -6.40
C VAL A 91 -9.56 -3.51 -7.92
N ASP A 92 -8.48 -3.55 -8.70
CA ASP A 92 -8.53 -3.76 -10.16
C ASP A 92 -9.22 -5.08 -10.52
N LYS A 93 -8.93 -6.16 -9.79
CA LYS A 93 -9.59 -7.46 -9.98
C LYS A 93 -11.10 -7.37 -9.75
N HIS A 94 -11.54 -6.61 -8.75
CA HIS A 94 -12.97 -6.40 -8.53
C HIS A 94 -13.61 -5.53 -9.62
N ILE A 95 -12.94 -4.48 -10.09
CA ILE A 95 -13.41 -3.66 -11.22
C ILE A 95 -13.64 -4.54 -12.47
N ARG A 96 -12.63 -5.33 -12.87
CA ARG A 96 -12.75 -6.22 -14.05
C ARG A 96 -13.88 -7.23 -13.92
N ARG A 97 -14.12 -7.73 -12.71
CA ARG A 97 -15.22 -8.65 -12.44
C ARG A 97 -16.57 -7.96 -12.62
N LEU A 98 -16.71 -6.74 -12.07
CA LEU A 98 -17.91 -5.93 -12.24
C LEU A 98 -18.20 -5.66 -13.72
N ASP A 99 -17.18 -5.30 -14.49
CA ASP A 99 -17.32 -5.06 -15.93
C ASP A 99 -17.79 -6.32 -16.68
N SER A 100 -17.24 -7.48 -16.34
CA SER A 100 -17.63 -8.78 -16.92
C SER A 100 -19.07 -9.15 -16.57
N ASP A 101 -19.47 -8.96 -15.32
CA ASP A 101 -20.81 -9.27 -14.84
C ASP A 101 -21.85 -8.34 -15.49
N LEU A 102 -21.51 -7.05 -15.66
CA LEU A 102 -22.33 -6.07 -16.37
C LEU A 102 -22.53 -6.46 -17.85
N ALA A 103 -21.43 -6.78 -18.56
CA ALA A 103 -21.51 -7.18 -19.97
C ALA A 103 -22.39 -8.43 -20.18
N ARG A 104 -22.29 -9.40 -19.27
CA ARG A 104 -23.14 -10.60 -19.29
C ARG A 104 -24.61 -10.27 -19.03
N PHE A 105 -24.88 -9.39 -18.07
CA PHE A 105 -26.23 -8.93 -17.76
C PHE A 105 -26.88 -8.22 -18.95
N GLU A 106 -26.15 -7.32 -19.63
CA GLU A 106 -26.62 -6.66 -20.84
C GLU A 106 -26.93 -7.65 -21.98
N ALA A 107 -26.09 -8.66 -22.18
CA ALA A 107 -26.30 -9.69 -23.19
C ALA A 107 -27.55 -10.55 -22.90
N ASP A 108 -27.78 -10.91 -21.64
CA ASP A 108 -28.96 -11.66 -21.22
C ASP A 108 -30.25 -10.85 -21.38
N ILE A 109 -30.22 -9.54 -21.08
CA ILE A 109 -31.35 -8.63 -21.35
C ILE A 109 -31.65 -8.56 -22.84
N LYS A 110 -30.63 -8.34 -23.69
CA LYS A 110 -30.81 -8.29 -25.14
C LYS A 110 -31.41 -9.58 -25.70
N ARG A 111 -30.95 -10.75 -25.23
CA ARG A 111 -31.53 -12.05 -25.62
C ARG A 111 -33.00 -12.18 -25.25
N ARG A 112 -33.40 -11.72 -24.05
CA ARG A 112 -34.79 -11.80 -23.60
C ARG A 112 -35.72 -10.84 -24.34
N LEU A 113 -35.21 -9.67 -24.74
CA LEU A 113 -35.97 -8.67 -25.50
C LEU A 113 -36.09 -9.02 -27.00
N LEU A 114 -35.08 -9.69 -27.57
CA LEU A 114 -35.08 -10.12 -28.98
C LEU A 114 -35.67 -11.53 -29.19
N GLY A 115 -35.88 -12.28 -28.11
CA GLY A 115 -36.50 -13.61 -28.11
C GLY A 115 -37.98 -13.62 -27.73
N ALA A 116 -38.63 -12.45 -27.69
CA ALA A 116 -40.07 -12.27 -27.48
C ALA A 116 -40.71 -11.66 -28.74
#